data_AF-A0A8J3TE40-F1
#
_entry.id   AF-A0A8J3TE40-F1
#
_cell.length_a   1.000
_cell.length_b   1.000
_cell.length_c   1.000
_cell.angle_alpha   90.00
_cell.angle_beta   90.00
_cell.angle_gamma   90.00
#
_symmetry.space_group_name_H-M   'P 1'
#
loop_
_entity.id
_entity.type
_entity.pdbx_description
1 polymer ?
#
loop_
_entity_poly.entity_id
_entity_poly.type
_entity_poly.pdbx_seq_one_letter_code
_entity_poly.pdbx_strand_id
1 'polypeptide(L)'
;MNYVLFFASLLLVMTLAWLPTPSDRPVAAAWLYRTALLGSAALTSTAWYGLYVHNWATPYAVLSAVIGAVVGALVTTGIDMGSVEYLAVPSSDTRTRVRTAHSVFQRYRCRTLPKWTLDLLGASVGLVLTLPLWPVIALLIWFEEPGPVFRVEYVVGKRGVTFRRYGFRTTRRGAERRTLTVGRFLRRWHLDALPALANVLIGQMSLVGPVPQRTVLVWAHLGEVPGYSERHTVKPGMVGTVPPYDDPTPMERLDADRAYLRRMSFLLDLWLLVRAAAATLRGRRRPAPAASPQATGGRVVPTKRSAVPPVPVRREAWPVRYERSTRPGGRRTTSTVYRSATFSHALPTNRRD
;
A
#
# COMPACT_ATOMS: atom_id res chain seq x y z
N MET A 1 -9.89 -40.58 -14.15
CA MET A 1 -8.50 -40.37 -14.63
C MET A 1 -8.01 -38.93 -14.47
N ASN A 2 -8.74 -37.91 -14.94
CA ASN A 2 -8.27 -36.51 -14.91
C ASN A 2 -7.95 -35.98 -13.50
N TYR A 3 -8.80 -36.27 -12.51
CA TYR A 3 -8.52 -35.91 -11.11
C TYR A 3 -7.27 -36.60 -10.55
N VAL A 4 -6.98 -37.83 -10.99
CA VAL A 4 -5.78 -38.57 -10.57
C VAL A 4 -4.52 -37.86 -11.06
N LEU A 5 -4.50 -37.42 -12.32
CA LEU A 5 -3.39 -36.66 -12.88
C LEU A 5 -3.22 -35.29 -12.19
N PHE A 6 -4.32 -34.60 -11.87
CA PHE A 6 -4.28 -33.38 -11.07
C PHE A 6 -3.63 -33.61 -9.70
N PHE A 7 -4.17 -34.53 -8.90
CA PHE A 7 -3.66 -34.78 -7.54
C PHE A 7 -2.24 -35.36 -7.54
N ALA A 8 -1.90 -36.20 -8.51
CA ALA A 8 -0.53 -36.72 -8.68
C ALA A 8 0.46 -35.59 -8.97
N SER A 9 0.14 -34.67 -9.89
CA SER A 9 1.02 -33.52 -10.19
C SER A 9 1.17 -32.58 -8.99
N LEU A 10 0.07 -32.34 -8.25
CA LEU A 10 0.07 -31.52 -7.05
C LEU A 10 0.97 -32.13 -5.97
N LEU A 11 0.78 -33.41 -5.68
CA LEU A 11 1.55 -34.12 -4.66
C LEU A 11 3.03 -34.22 -5.04
N LEU A 12 3.31 -34.45 -6.33
CA LEU A 12 4.67 -34.50 -6.85
C LEU A 12 5.39 -33.15 -6.73
N VAL A 13 4.72 -32.02 -6.94
CA VAL A 13 5.34 -30.71 -6.66
C VAL A 13 5.62 -30.56 -5.17
N MET A 14 4.67 -30.93 -4.31
CA MET A 14 4.84 -30.81 -2.86
C MET A 14 6.03 -31.63 -2.37
N THR A 15 6.22 -32.85 -2.89
CA THR A 15 7.36 -33.70 -2.52
C THR A 15 8.68 -33.17 -3.07
N LEU A 16 8.73 -32.76 -4.34
CA LEU A 16 9.94 -32.22 -4.96
C LEU A 16 10.39 -30.90 -4.33
N ALA A 17 9.46 -30.06 -3.90
CA ALA A 17 9.76 -28.78 -3.25
C ALA A 17 10.18 -28.93 -1.79
N TRP A 18 9.96 -30.10 -1.16
CA TRP A 18 10.38 -30.39 0.22
C TRP A 18 11.70 -31.18 0.29
N LEU A 19 12.33 -31.47 -0.86
CA LEU A 19 13.69 -32.00 -0.88
C LEU A 19 14.65 -30.98 -0.22
N PRO A 20 15.54 -31.43 0.68
CA PRO A 20 16.43 -30.53 1.42
C PRO A 20 17.30 -29.72 0.45
N THR A 21 17.17 -28.39 0.50
CA THR A 21 17.98 -27.50 -0.32
C THR A 21 19.38 -27.34 0.28
N PRO A 22 20.45 -27.51 -0.50
CA PRO A 22 21.83 -27.37 0.00
C PRO A 22 22.28 -25.93 0.28
N SER A 23 21.39 -24.91 0.37
CA SER A 23 21.84 -23.54 0.63
C SER A 23 20.81 -22.64 1.32
N ASP A 24 21.26 -21.89 2.33
CA ASP A 24 20.52 -20.86 3.09
C ASP A 24 20.12 -19.59 2.31
N ARG A 25 20.26 -19.58 0.96
CA ARG A 25 20.03 -18.38 0.16
C ARG A 25 18.60 -18.34 -0.41
N PRO A 26 17.84 -17.24 -0.21
CA PRO A 26 16.45 -17.12 -0.67
C PRO A 26 16.27 -17.19 -2.20
N VAL A 27 17.36 -16.96 -2.96
CA VAL A 27 17.39 -17.10 -4.43
C VAL A 27 17.42 -18.58 -4.84
N ALA A 28 18.10 -19.44 -4.09
CA ALA A 28 18.14 -20.87 -4.37
C ALA A 28 16.78 -21.53 -4.12
N ALA A 29 16.08 -21.11 -3.07
CA ALA A 29 14.72 -21.56 -2.79
C ALA A 29 13.75 -21.21 -3.93
N ALA A 30 13.84 -20.00 -4.50
CA ALA A 30 13.00 -19.60 -5.64
C ALA A 30 13.21 -20.48 -6.89
N TRP A 31 14.45 -20.92 -7.16
CA TRP A 31 14.72 -21.85 -8.26
C TRP A 31 14.13 -23.24 -8.02
N LEU A 32 14.20 -23.73 -6.77
CA LEU A 32 13.62 -25.03 -6.40
C LEU A 32 12.13 -25.12 -6.72
N TYR A 33 11.34 -24.10 -6.37
CA TYR A 33 9.89 -24.14 -6.63
C TYR A 33 9.56 -24.14 -8.12
N ARG A 34 10.38 -23.47 -8.94
CA ARG A 34 10.22 -23.50 -10.40
C ARG A 34 10.62 -24.84 -10.99
N THR A 35 11.72 -25.42 -10.56
CA THR A 35 12.16 -26.72 -11.05
C THR A 35 11.23 -27.83 -10.59
N ALA A 36 10.68 -27.75 -9.37
CA ALA A 36 9.63 -28.66 -8.90
C ALA A 36 8.36 -28.53 -9.73
N LEU A 37 7.91 -27.31 -10.04
CA LEU A 37 6.77 -27.07 -10.94
C LEU A 37 7.01 -27.68 -12.32
N LEU A 38 8.14 -27.34 -12.95
CA LEU A 38 8.47 -27.78 -14.31
C LEU A 38 8.68 -29.30 -14.37
N GLY A 39 9.37 -29.87 -13.38
CA GLY A 39 9.61 -31.30 -13.27
C GLY A 39 8.31 -32.08 -13.09
N SER A 40 7.43 -31.62 -12.20
CA SER A 40 6.12 -32.25 -12.02
C SER A 40 5.25 -32.13 -13.27
N ALA A 41 5.18 -30.94 -13.88
CA ALA A 41 4.41 -30.73 -15.11
C ALA A 41 4.91 -31.62 -16.25
N ALA A 42 6.24 -31.77 -16.43
CA ALA A 42 6.83 -32.63 -17.44
C ALA A 42 6.54 -34.12 -17.18
N LEU A 43 6.75 -34.60 -15.96
CA LEU A 43 6.53 -35.99 -15.58
C LEU A 43 5.06 -36.39 -15.73
N THR A 44 4.15 -35.55 -15.24
CA THR A 44 2.71 -35.83 -15.32
C THR A 44 2.12 -35.65 -16.72
N SER A 45 2.67 -34.75 -17.55
CA SER A 45 2.33 -34.65 -18.97
C SER A 45 2.84 -35.86 -19.76
N THR A 46 4.02 -36.40 -19.41
CA THR A 46 4.57 -37.61 -20.03
C THR A 46 3.73 -38.84 -19.67
N ALA A 47 3.37 -38.98 -18.38
CA ALA A 47 2.47 -40.04 -17.93
C ALA A 47 1.09 -39.94 -18.59
N TRP A 48 0.56 -38.73 -18.73
CA TRP A 48 -0.68 -38.49 -19.47
C TRP A 48 -0.58 -38.98 -20.92
N TYR A 49 0.50 -38.68 -21.63
CA TYR A 49 0.65 -39.06 -23.04
C TYR A 49 0.57 -40.58 -23.22
N GLY A 50 1.22 -41.34 -22.34
CA GLY A 50 1.11 -42.80 -22.30
C GLY A 50 -0.33 -43.27 -22.10
N LEU A 51 -1.05 -42.68 -21.14
CA LEU A 51 -2.47 -43.00 -20.88
C LEU A 51 -3.39 -42.60 -22.05
N TYR A 52 -3.10 -41.50 -22.74
CA TYR A 52 -3.87 -41.01 -23.87
C TYR A 52 -3.77 -41.97 -25.07
N VAL A 53 -2.56 -42.41 -25.41
CA VAL A 53 -2.32 -43.37 -26.52
C VAL A 53 -3.04 -44.70 -26.28
N HIS A 54 -3.24 -45.09 -25.02
CA HIS A 54 -3.95 -46.31 -24.63
C HIS A 54 -5.47 -46.09 -24.43
N ASN A 55 -6.02 -44.93 -24.79
CA ASN A 55 -7.43 -44.54 -24.60
C ASN A 55 -7.89 -44.53 -23.12
N TRP A 56 -6.97 -44.39 -22.17
CA TRP A 56 -7.27 -44.34 -20.74
C TRP A 56 -7.39 -42.91 -20.19
N ALA A 57 -6.92 -41.92 -20.94
CA ALA A 57 -7.04 -40.51 -20.60
C ALA A 57 -7.59 -39.67 -21.75
N THR A 58 -8.28 -38.59 -21.38
CA THR A 58 -8.86 -37.64 -22.33
C THR A 58 -7.83 -36.59 -22.74
N PRO A 59 -8.00 -35.91 -23.90
CA PRO A 59 -7.05 -34.90 -24.35
C PRO A 59 -6.88 -33.73 -23.38
N TYR A 60 -7.94 -33.37 -22.66
CA TYR A 60 -7.92 -32.29 -21.65
C TYR A 60 -7.29 -32.70 -20.31
N ALA A 61 -6.88 -33.95 -20.12
CA ALA A 61 -6.28 -34.37 -18.87
C ALA A 61 -4.84 -33.83 -18.66
N VAL A 62 -4.13 -33.43 -19.73
CA VAL A 62 -2.89 -32.63 -19.61
C VAL A 62 -3.14 -31.36 -18.84
N LEU A 63 -4.24 -30.67 -19.16
CA LEU A 63 -4.56 -29.40 -18.56
C LEU A 63 -4.76 -29.58 -17.05
N SER A 64 -5.41 -30.66 -16.63
CA SER A 64 -5.55 -30.98 -15.21
C SER A 64 -4.21 -31.25 -14.52
N ALA A 65 -3.25 -31.90 -15.20
CA ALA A 65 -1.90 -32.11 -14.67
C ALA A 65 -1.11 -30.80 -14.53
N VAL A 66 -1.17 -29.93 -15.56
CA VAL A 66 -0.51 -28.62 -15.51
C VAL A 66 -1.11 -27.74 -14.42
N ILE A 67 -2.44 -27.70 -14.30
CA ILE A 67 -3.11 -26.93 -13.24
C ILE A 67 -2.74 -27.49 -11.86
N GLY A 68 -2.73 -28.81 -11.69
CA GLY A 68 -2.35 -29.44 -10.42
C GLY A 68 -0.90 -29.13 -10.02
N ALA A 69 0.03 -29.12 -10.97
CA ALA A 69 1.41 -28.71 -10.73
C ALA A 69 1.50 -27.23 -10.31
N VAL A 70 0.79 -26.34 -11.00
CA VAL A 70 0.74 -24.90 -10.67
C VAL A 70 0.15 -24.68 -9.28
N VAL A 71 -0.98 -25.33 -8.96
CA VAL A 71 -1.61 -25.23 -7.65
C VAL A 71 -0.70 -25.79 -6.56
N GLY A 72 -0.09 -26.96 -6.80
CA GLY A 72 0.90 -27.54 -5.89
C GLY A 72 2.05 -26.56 -5.61
N ALA A 73 2.61 -25.93 -6.63
CA ALA A 73 3.71 -24.98 -6.46
C ALA A 73 3.29 -23.74 -5.66
N LEU A 74 2.10 -23.20 -5.93
CA LEU A 74 1.54 -22.07 -5.18
C LEU A 74 1.25 -22.43 -3.72
N VAL A 75 0.67 -23.60 -3.46
CA VAL A 75 0.38 -24.08 -2.10
C VAL A 75 1.67 -24.29 -1.32
N THR A 76 2.64 -24.98 -1.92
CA THR A 76 3.91 -25.30 -1.24
C THR A 76 4.70 -24.04 -0.92
N THR A 77 4.81 -23.11 -1.86
CA THR A 77 5.42 -21.79 -1.61
C THR A 77 4.64 -20.98 -0.58
N GLY A 78 3.31 -21.06 -0.59
CA GLY A 78 2.46 -20.39 0.39
C GLY A 78 2.64 -20.92 1.81
N ILE A 79 2.92 -22.21 1.97
CA ILE A 79 3.20 -22.84 3.27
C ILE A 79 4.59 -22.42 3.79
N ASP A 80 5.62 -22.48 2.93
CA ASP A 80 7.01 -22.18 3.32
C ASP A 80 7.27 -20.68 3.52
N MET A 81 6.82 -19.85 2.56
CA MET A 81 7.18 -18.42 2.50
C MET A 81 6.01 -17.49 2.87
N GLY A 82 4.81 -18.03 3.06
CA GLY A 82 3.59 -17.25 3.22
C GLY A 82 3.06 -16.70 1.90
N SER A 83 1.74 -16.42 1.87
CA SER A 83 1.09 -15.77 0.71
C SER A 83 1.10 -14.24 0.76
N VAL A 84 1.48 -13.68 1.92
CA VAL A 84 1.37 -12.25 2.24
C VAL A 84 2.67 -11.71 2.81
N GLU A 85 3.19 -10.66 2.20
CA GLU A 85 4.33 -9.87 2.70
C GLU A 85 3.80 -8.69 3.53
N TYR A 86 4.16 -8.64 4.81
CA TYR A 86 3.82 -7.52 5.70
C TYR A 86 4.92 -6.45 5.68
N LEU A 87 4.54 -5.21 5.41
CA LEU A 87 5.48 -4.08 5.37
C LEU A 87 5.16 -3.03 6.44
N ALA A 88 6.24 -2.45 6.96
CA ALA A 88 6.20 -1.34 7.90
C ALA A 88 5.29 -1.61 9.12
N VAL A 89 5.42 -2.79 9.73
CA VAL A 89 4.66 -3.17 10.93
C VAL A 89 4.99 -2.18 12.06
N PRO A 90 4.04 -1.33 12.50
CA PRO A 90 4.33 -0.31 13.49
C PRO A 90 4.29 -0.93 14.89
N SER A 91 5.19 -0.47 15.76
CA SER A 91 5.18 -0.84 17.19
C SER A 91 3.85 -0.43 17.85
N SER A 92 3.49 -1.10 18.94
CA SER A 92 2.30 -0.78 19.73
C SER A 92 2.31 0.68 20.18
N ASP A 93 3.45 1.17 20.67
CA ASP A 93 3.67 2.56 21.06
C ASP A 93 3.43 3.54 19.89
N THR A 94 3.97 3.26 18.70
CA THR A 94 3.74 4.11 17.51
C THR A 94 2.26 4.20 17.17
N ARG A 95 1.52 3.09 17.21
CA ARG A 95 0.07 3.09 16.94
C ARG A 95 -0.68 3.94 17.95
N THR A 96 -0.35 3.81 19.23
CA THR A 96 -0.98 4.56 20.32
C THR A 96 -0.70 6.05 20.16
N ARG A 97 0.56 6.46 19.95
CA ARG A 97 0.94 7.86 19.79
C ARG A 97 0.31 8.51 18.57
N VAL A 98 0.29 7.81 17.42
CA VAL A 98 -0.42 8.28 16.23
C VAL A 98 -1.89 8.47 16.57
N ARG A 99 -2.55 7.51 17.21
CA ARG A 99 -3.97 7.65 17.59
C ARG A 99 -4.21 8.84 18.53
N THR A 100 -3.36 9.03 19.54
CA THR A 100 -3.47 10.13 20.51
C THR A 100 -3.28 11.49 19.84
N ALA A 101 -2.34 11.62 18.89
CA ALA A 101 -2.14 12.87 18.14
C ALA A 101 -3.37 13.28 17.29
N HIS A 102 -4.29 12.36 17.03
CA HIS A 102 -5.50 12.58 16.24
C HIS A 102 -6.78 12.79 17.08
N SER A 103 -6.70 12.70 18.42
CA SER A 103 -7.88 12.86 19.29
C SER A 103 -8.42 14.29 19.31
N VAL A 104 -7.57 15.28 18.99
CA VAL A 104 -7.84 16.72 19.16
C VAL A 104 -8.64 17.33 17.99
N PHE A 105 -8.66 16.70 16.81
CA PHE A 105 -9.29 17.27 15.60
C PHE A 105 -10.55 16.50 15.19
N GLN A 106 -11.71 17.16 15.23
CA GLN A 106 -13.01 16.57 14.86
C GLN A 106 -13.79 17.33 13.78
N ARG A 107 -13.18 18.28 13.07
CA ARG A 107 -13.93 19.33 12.36
C ARG A 107 -14.57 18.99 11.01
N TYR A 108 -14.53 17.76 10.51
CA TYR A 108 -15.16 17.42 9.23
C TYR A 108 -16.20 16.30 9.39
N ARG A 109 -17.50 16.64 9.27
CA ARG A 109 -18.58 15.67 9.10
C ARG A 109 -18.52 15.15 7.68
N CYS A 110 -18.05 13.92 7.49
CA CYS A 110 -17.88 13.37 6.16
C CYS A 110 -18.36 11.93 6.13
N ARG A 111 -19.66 11.78 5.91
CA ARG A 111 -20.28 10.66 5.23
C ARG A 111 -21.69 11.08 4.83
N THR A 112 -21.83 11.57 3.59
CA THR A 112 -23.15 11.75 2.98
C THR A 112 -23.61 10.40 2.41
N LEU A 113 -24.92 10.17 2.35
CA LEU A 113 -25.47 8.94 1.74
C LEU A 113 -24.94 8.73 0.30
N PRO A 114 -24.88 9.74 -0.58
CA PRO A 114 -24.35 9.56 -1.94
C PRO A 114 -22.89 9.09 -1.98
N LYS A 115 -22.02 9.63 -1.11
CA LYS A 115 -20.61 9.21 -1.06
C LYS A 115 -20.49 7.75 -0.62
N TRP A 116 -21.27 7.35 0.36
CA TRP A 116 -21.26 5.97 0.82
C TRP A 116 -21.77 4.99 -0.25
N THR A 117 -22.85 5.35 -0.96
CA THR A 117 -23.39 4.54 -2.05
C THR A 117 -22.37 4.40 -3.18
N LEU A 118 -21.68 5.49 -3.53
CA LEU A 118 -20.58 5.46 -4.50
C LEU A 118 -19.47 4.51 -4.07
N ASP A 119 -19.03 4.59 -2.80
CA ASP A 119 -18.00 3.72 -2.24
C ASP A 119 -18.39 2.24 -2.32
N LEU A 120 -19.61 1.90 -1.90
CA LEU A 120 -20.09 0.52 -1.88
C LEU A 120 -20.25 -0.02 -3.30
N LEU A 121 -21.02 0.65 -4.16
CA LEU A 121 -21.28 0.19 -5.52
C LEU A 121 -20.00 0.15 -6.35
N GLY A 122 -19.20 1.21 -6.31
CA GLY A 122 -17.96 1.28 -7.08
C GLY A 122 -16.93 0.24 -6.64
N ALA A 123 -16.82 -0.03 -5.34
CA ALA A 123 -15.93 -1.09 -4.85
C ALA A 123 -16.45 -2.49 -5.19
N SER A 124 -17.76 -2.74 -5.09
CA SER A 124 -18.37 -4.02 -5.46
C SER A 124 -18.19 -4.32 -6.95
N VAL A 125 -18.54 -3.35 -7.81
CA VAL A 125 -18.37 -3.48 -9.27
C VAL A 125 -16.90 -3.67 -9.62
N GLY A 126 -16.01 -2.84 -9.07
CA GLY A 126 -14.58 -2.95 -9.32
C GLY A 126 -14.00 -4.29 -8.89
N LEU A 127 -14.44 -4.84 -7.75
CA LEU A 127 -13.98 -6.13 -7.26
C LEU A 127 -14.44 -7.27 -8.19
N VAL A 128 -15.73 -7.32 -8.53
CA VAL A 128 -16.28 -8.36 -9.41
C VAL A 128 -15.62 -8.34 -10.79
N LEU A 129 -15.47 -7.15 -11.39
CA LEU A 129 -14.86 -7.02 -12.72
C LEU A 129 -13.38 -7.41 -12.72
N THR A 130 -12.67 -7.16 -11.62
CA THR A 130 -11.22 -7.41 -11.57
C THR A 130 -10.85 -8.78 -11.03
N LEU A 131 -11.74 -9.46 -10.30
CA LEU A 131 -11.48 -10.77 -9.70
C LEU A 131 -10.93 -11.81 -10.70
N PRO A 132 -11.44 -11.93 -11.94
CA PRO A 132 -10.90 -12.88 -12.92
C PRO A 132 -9.44 -12.61 -13.31
N LEU A 133 -8.96 -11.37 -13.14
CA LEU A 133 -7.58 -10.98 -13.44
C LEU A 133 -6.60 -11.36 -12.31
N TRP A 134 -7.10 -11.58 -11.09
CA TRP A 134 -6.23 -11.79 -9.93
C TRP A 134 -5.38 -13.07 -10.02
N PRO A 135 -5.91 -14.23 -10.46
CA PRO A 135 -5.10 -15.43 -10.66
C PRO A 135 -3.97 -15.21 -11.68
N VAL A 136 -4.26 -14.48 -12.77
CA VAL A 136 -3.26 -14.16 -13.79
C VAL A 136 -2.16 -13.27 -13.20
N ILE A 137 -2.53 -12.21 -12.47
CA ILE A 137 -1.57 -11.33 -11.79
C ILE A 137 -0.75 -12.11 -10.76
N ALA A 138 -1.39 -12.97 -9.97
CA ALA A 138 -0.73 -13.80 -8.97
C ALA A 138 0.32 -14.72 -9.59
N LEU A 139 -0.04 -15.40 -10.69
CA LEU A 139 0.88 -16.25 -11.44
C LEU A 139 2.05 -15.44 -12.01
N LEU A 140 1.80 -14.28 -12.63
CA LEU A 140 2.88 -13.45 -13.18
C LEU A 140 3.89 -13.00 -12.11
N ILE A 141 3.40 -12.61 -10.92
CA ILE A 141 4.27 -12.24 -9.79
C ILE A 141 5.07 -13.47 -9.32
N TRP A 142 4.38 -14.60 -9.14
CA TRP A 142 4.99 -15.84 -8.66
C TRP A 142 6.03 -16.39 -9.65
N PHE A 143 5.76 -16.34 -10.95
CA PHE A 143 6.71 -16.74 -11.98
C PHE A 143 7.96 -15.86 -12.00
N GLU A 144 7.86 -14.55 -11.77
CA GLU A 144 9.03 -13.66 -11.72
C GLU A 144 9.86 -13.83 -10.44
N GLU A 145 9.21 -14.04 -9.29
CA GLU A 145 9.87 -14.34 -8.02
C GLU A 145 8.91 -15.13 -7.11
N PRO A 146 9.09 -16.47 -6.97
CA PRO A 146 8.25 -17.30 -6.10
C PRO A 146 8.21 -16.80 -4.65
N GLY A 147 7.04 -16.89 -4.04
CA GLY A 147 6.77 -16.44 -2.68
C GLY A 147 5.48 -15.60 -2.59
N PRO A 148 5.37 -14.70 -1.59
CA PRO A 148 4.16 -13.94 -1.34
C PRO A 148 3.65 -13.19 -2.56
N VAL A 149 2.36 -13.32 -2.85
CA VAL A 149 1.72 -12.60 -3.97
C VAL A 149 1.16 -11.26 -3.49
N PHE A 150 0.59 -11.26 -2.30
CA PHE A 150 -0.03 -10.08 -1.72
C PHE A 150 0.94 -9.33 -0.83
N ARG A 151 0.72 -8.03 -0.74
CA ARG A 151 1.40 -7.11 0.15
C ARG A 151 0.38 -6.48 1.07
N VAL A 152 0.71 -6.44 2.36
CA VAL A 152 -0.07 -5.75 3.38
C VAL A 152 0.77 -4.64 3.98
N GLU A 153 0.28 -3.41 3.88
CA GLU A 153 0.91 -2.24 4.48
C GLU A 153 0.07 -1.70 5.62
N TYR A 154 0.71 -1.37 6.75
CA TYR A 154 0.03 -0.69 7.85
C TYR A 154 -0.02 0.81 7.58
N VAL A 155 -1.24 1.32 7.45
CA VAL A 155 -1.52 2.72 7.12
C VAL A 155 -2.46 3.36 8.13
N VAL A 156 -2.43 4.70 8.19
CA VAL A 156 -3.31 5.47 9.08
C VAL A 156 -4.61 5.80 8.36
N GLY A 157 -5.72 5.47 9.01
CA GLY A 157 -7.07 5.78 8.59
C GLY A 157 -7.72 6.90 9.38
N LYS A 158 -9.04 6.96 9.30
CA LYS A 158 -9.86 7.98 9.97
C LYS A 158 -9.57 7.99 11.48
N ARG A 159 -9.40 9.18 12.06
CA ARG A 159 -9.10 9.44 13.48
C ARG A 159 -7.80 8.76 13.96
N GLY A 160 -6.83 8.61 13.08
CA GLY A 160 -5.54 8.02 13.44
C GLY A 160 -5.57 6.49 13.64
N VAL A 161 -6.69 5.82 13.33
CA VAL A 161 -6.81 4.37 13.47
C VAL A 161 -5.95 3.69 12.41
N THR A 162 -4.99 2.88 12.84
CA THR A 162 -4.14 2.11 11.92
C THR A 162 -4.88 0.88 11.42
N PHE A 163 -4.81 0.60 10.13
CA PHE A 163 -5.37 -0.60 9.50
C PHE A 163 -4.44 -1.17 8.42
N ARG A 164 -4.78 -2.37 7.94
CA ARG A 164 -4.02 -3.10 6.91
C ARG A 164 -4.56 -2.76 5.53
N ARG A 165 -3.75 -2.16 4.67
CA ARG A 165 -4.07 -1.93 3.25
C ARG A 165 -3.55 -3.10 2.42
N TYR A 166 -4.43 -3.71 1.64
CA TYR A 166 -4.10 -4.81 0.73
C TYR A 166 -3.60 -4.28 -0.62
N GLY A 167 -2.68 -5.02 -1.25
CA GLY A 167 -2.21 -4.78 -2.60
C GLY A 167 -1.47 -6.00 -3.15
N PHE A 168 -1.16 -5.98 -4.45
CA PHE A 168 -0.24 -6.96 -5.03
C PHE A 168 1.21 -6.57 -4.75
N ARG A 169 2.08 -7.57 -4.60
CA ARG A 169 3.51 -7.34 -4.44
C ARG A 169 4.11 -6.85 -5.76
N THR A 170 4.78 -5.71 -5.71
CA THR A 170 5.44 -5.12 -6.89
C THR A 170 6.95 -4.97 -6.74
N THR A 171 7.52 -5.21 -5.56
CA THR A 171 8.98 -5.13 -5.34
C THR A 171 9.54 -6.50 -5.00
N ARG A 172 10.84 -6.64 -5.21
CA ARG A 172 11.59 -7.83 -4.81
C ARG A 172 11.63 -7.95 -3.29
N ARG A 173 11.68 -9.19 -2.81
CA ARG A 173 11.76 -9.45 -1.37
C ARG A 173 13.06 -8.89 -0.80
N GLY A 174 12.98 -8.27 0.38
CA GLY A 174 14.14 -7.67 1.05
C GLY A 174 14.75 -6.45 0.35
N ALA A 175 14.18 -5.97 -0.77
CA ALA A 175 14.72 -4.85 -1.53
C ALA A 175 13.60 -3.86 -1.91
N GLU A 176 13.24 -2.96 -0.99
CA GLU A 176 12.17 -1.96 -1.20
C GLU A 176 12.36 -1.11 -2.49
N ARG A 177 13.60 -0.91 -2.94
CA ARG A 177 13.91 -0.13 -4.15
C ARG A 177 13.85 -0.93 -5.45
N ARG A 178 13.97 -2.27 -5.41
CA ARG A 178 14.04 -3.09 -6.61
C ARG A 178 12.63 -3.54 -7.00
N THR A 179 12.09 -2.96 -8.06
CA THR A 179 10.74 -3.29 -8.55
C THR A 179 10.80 -4.52 -9.47
N LEU A 180 9.82 -5.42 -9.36
CA LEU A 180 9.60 -6.51 -10.32
C LEU A 180 9.27 -5.93 -11.70
N THR A 181 9.56 -6.65 -12.77
CA THR A 181 9.19 -6.27 -14.15
C THR A 181 7.68 -6.29 -14.31
N VAL A 182 7.03 -7.35 -13.83
CA VAL A 182 5.57 -7.42 -13.68
C VAL A 182 5.10 -6.30 -12.74
N GLY A 183 5.82 -6.05 -11.65
CA GLY A 183 5.53 -4.94 -10.73
C GLY A 183 5.52 -3.56 -11.39
N ARG A 184 6.44 -3.29 -12.32
CA ARG A 184 6.46 -2.06 -13.12
C ARG A 184 5.23 -1.94 -14.01
N PHE A 185 4.80 -3.04 -14.63
CA PHE A 185 3.57 -3.09 -15.42
C PHE A 185 2.34 -2.85 -14.55
N LEU A 186 2.20 -3.56 -13.44
CA LEU A 186 1.06 -3.41 -12.51
C LEU A 186 0.92 -1.97 -12.02
N ARG A 187 2.02 -1.32 -11.64
CA ARG A 187 2.04 0.08 -11.19
C ARG A 187 1.70 1.10 -12.27
N ARG A 188 2.05 0.82 -13.53
CA ARG A 188 1.73 1.69 -14.67
C ARG A 188 0.22 1.78 -14.89
N TRP A 189 -0.49 0.68 -14.63
CA TRP A 189 -1.92 0.54 -14.83
C TRP A 189 -2.73 0.54 -13.52
N HIS A 190 -2.09 0.83 -12.37
CA HIS A 190 -2.68 0.78 -11.02
C HIS A 190 -3.35 -0.55 -10.66
N LEU A 191 -2.94 -1.64 -11.32
CA LEU A 191 -3.44 -2.98 -11.03
C LEU A 191 -2.95 -3.48 -9.67
N ASP A 192 -1.85 -2.93 -9.16
CA ASP A 192 -1.28 -3.28 -7.87
C ASP A 192 -2.18 -2.93 -6.67
N ALA A 193 -3.05 -1.93 -6.84
CA ALA A 193 -3.95 -1.45 -5.80
C ALA A 193 -5.33 -2.12 -5.80
N LEU A 194 -5.64 -2.99 -6.76
CA LEU A 194 -6.96 -3.65 -6.88
C LEU A 194 -7.40 -4.36 -5.59
N PRO A 195 -6.52 -5.06 -4.83
CA PRO A 195 -6.92 -5.66 -3.57
C PRO A 195 -7.40 -4.67 -2.51
N ALA A 196 -7.02 -3.39 -2.60
CA ALA A 196 -7.50 -2.35 -1.70
C ALA A 196 -9.00 -2.06 -1.84
N LEU A 197 -9.67 -2.50 -2.93
CA LEU A 197 -11.12 -2.43 -3.05
C LEU A 197 -11.83 -3.19 -1.91
N ALA A 198 -11.23 -4.28 -1.42
CA ALA A 198 -11.72 -4.98 -0.25
C ALA A 198 -11.70 -4.08 1.01
N ASN A 199 -10.69 -3.20 1.17
CA ASN A 199 -10.65 -2.25 2.28
C ASN A 199 -11.77 -1.21 2.21
N VAL A 200 -12.23 -0.85 1.01
CA VAL A 200 -13.37 0.04 0.81
C VAL A 200 -14.66 -0.66 1.24
N LEU A 201 -14.86 -1.91 0.83
CA LEU A 201 -16.03 -2.72 1.22
C LEU A 201 -16.09 -2.99 2.73
N ILE A 202 -14.95 -3.28 3.36
CA ILE A 202 -14.82 -3.41 4.83
C ILE A 202 -15.07 -2.07 5.54
N GLY A 203 -15.03 -0.95 4.81
CA GLY A 203 -15.31 0.38 5.33
C GLY A 203 -14.11 1.05 6.00
N GLN A 204 -12.89 0.53 5.82
CA GLN A 204 -11.65 1.16 6.29
C GLN A 204 -11.20 2.31 5.39
N MET A 205 -11.51 2.21 4.09
CA MET A 205 -11.19 3.19 3.06
C MET A 205 -12.47 3.74 2.39
N SER A 206 -12.29 4.76 1.57
CA SER A 206 -13.25 5.28 0.59
C SER A 206 -12.62 5.18 -0.81
N LEU A 207 -13.41 5.23 -1.88
CA LEU A 207 -12.87 5.30 -3.23
C LEU A 207 -12.09 6.60 -3.45
N VAL A 208 -12.58 7.71 -2.89
CA VAL A 208 -11.95 9.04 -3.02
C VAL A 208 -11.68 9.67 -1.67
N GLY A 209 -10.46 10.18 -1.48
CA GLY A 209 -10.04 10.86 -0.27
C GLY A 209 -8.53 11.03 -0.18
N PRO A 210 -8.02 11.55 0.96
CA PRO A 210 -6.59 11.67 1.21
C PRO A 210 -5.87 10.33 1.06
N VAL A 211 -4.73 10.30 0.37
CA VAL A 211 -3.98 9.05 0.13
C VAL A 211 -3.50 8.47 1.46
N PRO A 212 -3.77 7.18 1.76
CA PRO A 212 -3.26 6.55 2.97
C PRO A 212 -1.74 6.51 2.96
N GLN A 213 -1.13 6.86 4.09
CA GLN A 213 0.31 6.84 4.29
C GLN A 213 0.67 5.80 5.35
N ARG A 214 1.86 5.20 5.22
CA ARG A 214 2.37 4.20 6.17
C ARG A 214 2.39 4.79 7.59
N THR A 215 2.00 4.01 8.60
CA THR A 215 1.92 4.51 9.99
C THR A 215 3.25 5.08 10.49
N VAL A 216 4.37 4.44 10.12
CA VAL A 216 5.72 4.90 10.46
C VAL A 216 6.02 6.28 9.82
N LEU A 217 5.60 6.50 8.58
CA LEU A 217 5.75 7.79 7.92
C LEU A 217 4.85 8.84 8.56
N VAL A 218 3.58 8.54 8.82
CA VAL A 218 2.66 9.49 9.47
C VAL A 218 3.19 9.93 10.83
N TRP A 219 3.78 9.01 11.59
CA TRP A 219 4.43 9.34 12.86
C TRP A 219 5.51 10.42 12.69
N ALA A 220 6.41 10.28 11.71
CA ALA A 220 7.43 11.30 11.42
C ALA A 220 6.79 12.65 11.02
N HIS A 221 5.84 12.63 10.08
CA HIS A 221 5.20 13.84 9.58
C HIS A 221 4.39 14.61 10.63
N LEU A 222 3.83 13.92 11.64
CA LEU A 222 3.13 14.58 12.76
C LEU A 222 4.07 15.46 13.59
N GLY A 223 5.36 15.14 13.65
CA GLY A 223 6.36 15.96 14.33
C GLY A 223 6.89 17.11 13.49
N GLU A 224 6.90 16.96 12.16
CA GLU A 224 7.49 17.93 11.22
C GLU A 224 6.46 18.97 10.72
N VAL A 225 5.22 18.56 10.48
CA VAL A 225 4.20 19.38 9.82
C VAL A 225 3.06 19.72 10.79
N PRO A 226 2.90 20.99 11.18
CA PRO A 226 1.78 21.43 12.01
C PRO A 226 0.43 21.14 11.36
N GLY A 227 -0.48 20.51 12.11
CA GLY A 227 -1.82 20.18 11.63
C GLY A 227 -1.89 18.98 10.67
N TYR A 228 -0.81 18.19 10.54
CA TYR A 228 -0.79 17.01 9.66
C TYR A 228 -1.88 15.97 10.00
N SER A 229 -2.40 15.97 11.22
CA SER A 229 -3.50 15.09 11.64
C SER A 229 -4.84 15.42 10.97
N GLU A 230 -5.03 16.64 10.44
CA GLU A 230 -6.29 17.09 9.84
C GLU A 230 -6.71 16.24 8.63
N ARG A 231 -5.75 15.73 7.86
CA ARG A 231 -6.02 14.87 6.69
C ARG A 231 -6.72 13.55 7.06
N HIS A 232 -6.56 13.08 8.29
CA HIS A 232 -7.15 11.84 8.78
C HIS A 232 -8.51 12.05 9.47
N THR A 233 -9.16 13.19 9.24
CA THR A 233 -10.55 13.44 9.72
C THR A 233 -11.60 12.66 8.93
N VAL A 234 -11.27 12.27 7.69
CA VAL A 234 -12.10 11.47 6.79
C VAL A 234 -11.46 10.10 6.52
N LYS A 235 -12.20 9.18 5.89
CA LYS A 235 -11.61 7.91 5.45
C LYS A 235 -10.59 8.20 4.33
N PRO A 236 -9.42 7.55 4.34
CA PRO A 236 -8.47 7.69 3.26
C PRO A 236 -9.04 7.12 1.95
N GLY A 237 -8.59 7.68 0.83
CA GLY A 237 -9.03 7.33 -0.51
C GLY A 237 -8.14 6.29 -1.19
N MET A 238 -8.72 5.43 -2.02
CA MET A 238 -7.96 4.67 -3.01
C MET A 238 -7.42 5.62 -4.09
N VAL A 239 -8.26 6.55 -4.55
CA VAL A 239 -7.91 7.69 -5.40
C VAL A 239 -7.63 8.90 -4.51
N GLY A 240 -6.42 9.45 -4.69
CA GLY A 240 -5.90 10.59 -3.97
C GLY A 240 -6.38 11.94 -4.48
N THR A 241 -6.33 12.93 -3.59
CA THR A 241 -6.46 14.36 -3.88
C THR A 241 -5.34 14.85 -4.81
N VAL A 242 -4.12 14.41 -4.52
CA VAL A 242 -2.92 14.64 -5.33
C VAL A 242 -2.60 13.39 -6.15
N PRO A 243 -2.29 13.54 -7.45
CA PRO A 243 -1.75 12.46 -8.24
C PRO A 243 -0.47 11.89 -7.59
N PRO A 244 -0.28 10.56 -7.57
CA PRO A 244 0.88 9.95 -6.93
C PRO A 244 2.21 10.15 -7.69
N TYR A 245 2.21 10.95 -8.75
CA TYR A 245 3.34 11.18 -9.65
C TYR A 245 4.13 12.44 -9.31
N ASP A 246 3.51 13.38 -8.60
CA ASP A 246 4.05 14.72 -8.39
C ASP A 246 5.01 14.78 -7.17
N ASP A 247 5.25 13.62 -6.52
CA ASP A 247 6.01 13.44 -5.25
C ASP A 247 5.99 14.66 -4.32
N PRO A 248 4.79 15.15 -3.92
CA PRO A 248 4.67 16.40 -3.20
C PRO A 248 5.29 16.29 -1.82
N THR A 249 5.86 17.39 -1.36
CA THR A 249 6.33 17.51 0.02
C THR A 249 5.17 17.23 1.00
N PRO A 250 5.47 16.86 2.25
CA PRO A 250 4.43 16.59 3.25
C PRO A 250 3.45 17.76 3.45
N MET A 251 3.96 19.00 3.35
CA MET A 251 3.15 20.22 3.46
C MET A 251 2.24 20.42 2.24
N GLU A 252 2.78 20.34 1.01
CA GLU A 252 1.98 20.48 -0.22
C GLU A 252 0.86 19.43 -0.30
N ARG A 253 1.17 18.20 0.13
CA ARG A 253 0.17 17.13 0.23
C ARG A 253 -0.92 17.48 1.22
N LEU A 254 -0.56 18.00 2.39
CA LEU A 254 -1.53 18.42 3.41
C LEU A 254 -2.41 19.56 2.90
N ASP A 255 -1.86 20.53 2.18
CA ASP A 255 -2.62 21.66 1.63
C ASP A 255 -3.61 21.23 0.55
N ALA A 256 -3.21 20.30 -0.32
CA ALA A 256 -4.12 19.69 -1.27
C ALA A 256 -5.21 18.84 -0.59
N ASP A 257 -4.85 18.08 0.45
CA ASP A 257 -5.81 17.34 1.28
C ASP A 257 -6.81 18.31 1.94
N ARG A 258 -6.36 19.45 2.50
CA ARG A 258 -7.21 20.50 3.07
C ARG A 258 -8.11 21.16 2.02
N ALA A 259 -7.61 21.40 0.81
CA ALA A 259 -8.41 21.94 -0.29
C ALA A 259 -9.56 21.00 -0.66
N TYR A 260 -9.30 19.70 -0.73
CA TYR A 260 -10.33 18.68 -0.91
C TYR A 260 -11.32 18.64 0.27
N LEU A 261 -10.83 18.59 1.52
CA LEU A 261 -11.68 18.53 2.71
C LEU A 261 -12.68 19.70 2.80
N ARG A 262 -12.28 20.90 2.36
CA ARG A 262 -13.15 22.09 2.33
C ARG A 262 -14.24 22.05 1.24
N ARG A 263 -14.01 21.33 0.14
CA ARG A 263 -14.88 21.33 -1.05
C ARG A 263 -15.51 19.97 -1.34
N MET A 264 -15.33 19.02 -0.43
CA MET A 264 -15.71 17.62 -0.62
C MET A 264 -17.19 17.54 -0.99
N SER A 265 -17.47 17.05 -2.19
CA SER A 265 -18.80 16.92 -2.76
C SER A 265 -18.85 15.68 -3.65
N PHE A 266 -20.05 15.16 -3.90
CA PHE A 266 -20.24 13.99 -4.75
C PHE A 266 -19.69 14.20 -6.16
N LEU A 267 -19.91 15.38 -6.75
CA LEU A 267 -19.41 15.73 -8.08
C LEU A 267 -17.88 15.82 -8.12
N LEU A 268 -17.26 16.38 -7.08
CA LEU A 268 -15.80 16.41 -6.96
C LEU A 268 -15.22 14.99 -6.89
N ASP A 269 -15.85 14.09 -6.13
CA ASP A 269 -15.42 12.70 -6.05
C ASP A 269 -15.51 12.01 -7.42
N LEU A 270 -16.63 12.16 -8.13
CA LEU A 270 -16.80 11.60 -9.47
C LEU A 270 -15.76 12.15 -10.46
N TRP A 271 -15.52 13.46 -10.43
CA TRP A 271 -14.50 14.09 -11.26
C TRP A 271 -13.09 13.57 -10.95
N LEU A 272 -12.75 13.38 -9.67
CA LEU A 272 -11.46 12.80 -9.27
C LEU A 272 -11.30 11.36 -9.74
N LEU A 273 -12.37 10.54 -9.69
CA LEU A 273 -12.37 9.18 -10.23
C LEU A 273 -12.13 9.17 -11.74
N VAL A 274 -12.85 10.00 -12.50
CA VAL A 274 -12.68 10.10 -13.97
C VAL A 274 -11.27 10.58 -14.31
N ARG A 275 -10.76 11.59 -13.61
CA ARG A 275 -9.39 12.09 -13.79
C ARG A 275 -8.36 11.00 -13.52
N ALA A 276 -8.55 10.21 -12.45
CA ALA A 276 -7.67 9.10 -12.12
C ALA A 276 -7.73 7.99 -13.17
N ALA A 277 -8.92 7.59 -13.62
CA ALA A 277 -9.11 6.61 -14.69
C ALA A 277 -8.42 7.04 -15.99
N ALA A 278 -8.60 8.30 -16.41
CA ALA A 278 -7.94 8.85 -17.59
C ALA A 278 -6.41 8.87 -17.45
N ALA A 279 -5.88 9.19 -16.26
CA ALA A 279 -4.44 9.15 -16.01
C ALA A 279 -3.87 7.71 -16.07
N THR A 280 -4.63 6.74 -15.56
CA THR A 280 -4.31 5.30 -15.64
C THR A 280 -4.31 4.81 -17.09
N LEU A 281 -5.32 5.18 -17.88
CA LEU A 281 -5.42 4.79 -19.30
C LEU A 281 -4.29 5.38 -20.17
N ARG A 282 -3.78 6.56 -19.80
CA ARG A 282 -2.58 7.16 -20.43
C ARG A 282 -1.27 6.50 -19.98
N GLY A 283 -1.31 5.55 -19.05
CA GLY A 283 -0.16 4.80 -18.57
C GLY A 283 0.88 5.66 -17.86
N ARG A 284 0.47 6.70 -17.13
CA ARG A 284 1.39 7.54 -16.32
C ARG A 284 2.07 6.68 -15.24
N ARG A 285 3.40 6.76 -15.16
CA ARG A 285 4.24 5.87 -14.34
C ARG A 285 4.25 6.26 -12.89
N ARG A 286 3.87 5.35 -11.98
CA ARG A 286 3.92 5.59 -10.53
C ARG A 286 5.33 5.31 -10.01
N PRO A 287 6.00 6.25 -9.30
CA PRO A 287 7.32 6.00 -8.74
C PRO A 287 7.30 4.81 -7.77
N ALA A 288 8.45 4.15 -7.60
CA ALA A 288 8.62 3.10 -6.60
C ALA A 288 8.21 3.61 -5.21
N PRO A 289 7.70 2.75 -4.30
CA PRO A 289 7.30 3.23 -2.99
C PRO A 289 8.54 3.81 -2.30
N ALA A 290 8.40 4.98 -1.67
CA ALA A 290 9.46 5.55 -0.87
C ALA A 290 9.90 4.52 0.18
N ALA A 291 11.21 4.35 0.33
CA ALA A 291 11.75 3.45 1.33
C ALA A 291 11.23 3.88 2.70
N SER A 292 10.76 2.93 3.50
CA SER A 292 10.52 3.23 4.90
C SER A 292 11.86 3.60 5.51
N PRO A 293 11.94 4.60 6.40
CA PRO A 293 13.03 4.63 7.36
C PRO A 293 13.01 3.25 8.01
N GLN A 294 14.06 2.45 7.78
CA GLN A 294 14.14 1.14 8.38
C GLN A 294 14.00 1.38 9.89
N ALA A 295 13.01 0.75 10.52
CA ALA A 295 13.12 0.47 11.93
C ALA A 295 14.22 -0.59 12.04
N THR A 296 15.46 -0.14 11.93
CA THR A 296 16.65 -0.97 12.13
C THR A 296 16.44 -1.65 13.47
N GLY A 297 16.63 -2.97 13.54
CA GLY A 297 16.54 -3.75 14.78
C GLY A 297 17.54 -3.35 15.88
N GLY A 298 18.18 -2.19 15.78
CA GLY A 298 18.86 -1.54 16.89
C GLY A 298 17.87 -0.62 17.59
N ARG A 299 17.85 -0.66 18.92
CA ARG A 299 17.29 0.39 19.78
C ARG A 299 17.38 1.74 19.06
N VAL A 300 16.23 2.32 18.71
CA VAL A 300 16.15 3.76 18.52
C VAL A 300 16.44 4.33 19.90
N VAL A 301 17.72 4.52 20.22
CA VAL A 301 18.13 5.38 21.31
C VAL A 301 17.60 6.74 20.88
N PRO A 302 16.62 7.32 21.60
CA PRO A 302 16.21 8.67 21.29
C PRO A 302 17.46 9.51 21.51
N THR A 303 18.03 10.07 20.44
CA THR A 303 18.90 11.22 20.59
C THR A 303 18.13 12.19 21.47
N LYS A 304 18.72 12.61 22.60
CA LYS A 304 18.13 13.38 23.73
C LYS A 304 17.38 14.68 23.34
N ARG A 305 17.15 14.96 22.06
CA ARG A 305 16.42 16.10 21.50
C ARG A 305 15.10 15.77 20.78
N SER A 306 14.68 14.51 20.61
CA SER A 306 13.42 14.18 19.91
C SER A 306 12.27 13.80 20.85
N ALA A 307 12.16 14.48 21.99
CA ALA A 307 10.87 14.59 22.66
C ALA A 307 10.05 15.56 21.82
N VAL A 308 9.15 15.06 20.97
CA VAL A 308 8.07 15.90 20.42
C VAL A 308 7.36 16.48 21.64
N PRO A 309 7.38 17.81 21.86
CA PRO A 309 6.71 18.38 23.00
C PRO A 309 5.22 18.00 22.94
N PRO A 310 4.55 17.83 24.09
CA PRO A 310 3.12 17.62 24.09
C PRO A 310 2.49 18.71 23.23
N VAL A 311 1.75 18.32 22.19
CA VAL A 311 1.06 19.26 21.30
C VAL A 311 0.22 20.15 22.22
N PRO A 312 0.53 21.46 22.34
CA PRO A 312 -0.22 22.31 23.24
C PRO A 312 -1.64 22.39 22.72
N VAL A 313 -2.60 21.90 23.51
CA VAL A 313 -4.02 22.06 23.25
C VAL A 313 -4.37 23.52 23.52
N ARG A 314 -4.06 24.42 22.58
CA ARG A 314 -4.58 25.80 22.61
C ARG A 314 -5.94 25.82 21.92
N ARG A 315 -6.97 26.24 22.67
CA ARG A 315 -8.37 26.38 22.23
C ARG A 315 -8.62 27.61 21.34
N GLU A 316 -7.61 28.39 21.02
CA GLU A 316 -7.78 29.67 20.34
C GLU A 316 -7.58 29.52 18.82
N ALA A 317 -8.58 30.00 18.07
CA ALA A 317 -8.53 30.09 16.62
C ALA A 317 -7.34 30.97 16.20
N TRP A 318 -6.46 30.45 15.35
CA TRP A 318 -5.42 31.26 14.71
C TRP A 318 -6.09 32.38 13.88
N PRO A 319 -5.83 33.66 14.18
CA PRO A 319 -6.25 34.73 13.29
C PRO A 319 -5.29 34.75 12.10
N VAL A 320 -5.73 34.25 10.95
CA VAL A 320 -5.00 34.44 9.69
C VAL A 320 -5.26 35.86 9.21
N ARG A 321 -4.32 36.78 9.43
CA ARG A 321 -4.36 38.12 8.84
C ARG A 321 -3.58 38.10 7.53
N TYR A 322 -4.26 38.31 6.41
CA TYR A 322 -3.64 38.41 5.09
C TYR A 322 -3.05 39.80 4.90
N GLU A 323 -1.73 39.92 4.86
CA GLU A 323 -1.08 41.15 4.42
C GLU A 323 -0.73 41.05 2.93
N ARG A 324 -1.27 41.98 2.13
CA ARG A 324 -0.90 42.14 0.73
C ARG A 324 0.38 42.97 0.67
N SER A 325 1.52 42.37 0.37
CA SER A 325 2.69 43.14 -0.06
C SER A 325 2.62 43.36 -1.58
N THR A 326 2.79 44.60 -2.00
CA THR A 326 3.00 44.96 -3.41
C THR A 326 4.48 45.30 -3.56
N ARG A 327 5.20 44.54 -4.39
CA ARG A 327 6.50 44.99 -4.92
C ARG A 327 6.26 45.61 -6.30
N PRO A 328 6.92 46.73 -6.65
CA PRO A 328 6.82 47.29 -7.98
C PRO A 328 7.58 46.40 -8.98
N GLY A 329 6.93 46.04 -10.09
CA GLY A 329 7.59 45.43 -11.25
C GLY A 329 7.86 43.92 -11.18
N GLY A 330 6.85 43.07 -10.99
CA GLY A 330 6.98 41.61 -11.13
C GLY A 330 5.67 40.86 -10.89
N ARG A 331 5.45 39.71 -11.57
CA ARG A 331 4.20 38.93 -11.57
C ARG A 331 3.64 38.68 -10.16
N ARG A 332 2.30 38.78 -10.03
CA ARG A 332 1.53 38.54 -8.80
C ARG A 332 1.80 37.14 -8.24
N THR A 333 2.61 37.04 -7.20
CA THR A 333 2.75 35.83 -6.36
C THR A 333 2.29 36.16 -4.95
N THR A 334 1.22 35.51 -4.48
CA THR A 334 0.86 35.46 -3.06
C THR A 334 1.89 34.62 -2.32
N SER A 335 2.84 35.25 -1.64
CA SER A 335 3.73 34.58 -0.69
C SER A 335 3.18 34.73 0.73
N THR A 336 3.00 33.59 1.41
CA THR A 336 2.65 33.56 2.83
C THR A 336 3.95 33.69 3.64
N VAL A 337 4.19 34.86 4.23
CA VAL A 337 5.30 35.04 5.16
C VAL A 337 4.80 34.68 6.57
N TYR A 338 5.31 33.58 7.13
CA TYR A 338 5.15 33.31 8.55
C TYR A 338 6.20 34.11 9.32
N ARG A 339 5.75 35.07 10.15
CA ARG A 339 6.64 35.75 11.11
C ARG A 339 7.05 34.70 12.15
N SER A 340 8.29 34.22 12.08
CA SER A 340 8.90 33.47 13.18
C SER A 340 8.92 34.39 14.40
N ALA A 341 8.18 34.04 15.46
CA ALA A 341 8.37 34.69 16.74
C ALA A 341 9.78 34.29 17.24
N THR A 342 10.72 35.21 17.13
CA THR A 342 12.02 35.15 17.79
C THR A 342 11.76 35.12 19.30
N PHE A 343 12.00 33.98 19.94
CA PHE A 343 12.07 33.89 21.39
C PHE A 343 13.43 34.44 21.82
N SER A 344 13.46 35.66 22.34
CA SER A 344 14.61 36.21 23.05
C SER A 344 14.67 35.55 24.42
N HIS A 345 15.68 34.71 24.66
CA HIS A 345 15.98 34.16 25.98
C HIS A 345 16.53 35.27 26.88
N ALA A 346 15.72 35.80 27.79
CA ALA A 346 16.21 36.48 28.98
C ALA A 346 16.46 35.43 30.06
N LEU A 347 17.73 35.20 30.40
CA LEU A 347 18.15 34.40 31.56
C LEU A 347 17.86 35.20 32.84
N PRO A 348 17.27 34.60 33.88
CA PRO A 348 17.19 35.25 35.19
C PRO A 348 18.57 35.17 35.86
N THR A 349 19.17 36.33 36.12
CA THR A 349 20.34 36.50 36.97
C THR A 349 19.98 36.13 38.41
N ASN A 350 20.60 35.08 38.94
CA ASN A 350 20.61 34.77 40.35
C ASN A 350 21.66 35.67 41.02
N ARG A 351 21.21 36.65 41.81
CA ARG A 351 22.03 37.33 42.82
C ARG A 351 21.47 36.96 44.20
N ARG A 352 22.23 36.16 44.92
CA ARG A 352 22.44 36.32 46.35
C ARG A 352 23.91 36.64 46.54
N ASP A 353 24.11 37.55 47.49
CA ASP A 353 25.33 38.22 47.94
C ASP A 353 25.90 39.31 47.01
#